data_AF-A0A7K4RGX3-F1
#
_entry.id   AF-A0A7K4RGX3-F1
#
_cell.length_a   1.000
_cell.length_b   1.000
_cell.length_c   1.000
_cell.angle_alpha   90.00
_cell.angle_beta   90.00
_cell.angle_gamma   90.00
#
_symmetry.space_group_name_H-M   'P 1'
#
loop_
_entity.id
_entity.type
_entity.pdbx_description
1 polymer ?
#
loop_
_entity_poly.entity_id
_entity_poly.type
_entity_poly.pdbx_seq_one_letter_code
_entity_poly.pdbx_strand_id
1 'polypeptide(L)'
;RLDSRVAALRLQGLFRLRSLRRLLRQRQERLRQRRLLRELSRERRRWRPRRLGKTRYEDAGPEVQLREELPECLRSLRPEGNVLRDRFKSLQRRNLIEPRERAKFKRRYRVKYVEKRAFREVT
;
A
#
# COMPACT_ATOMS: atom_id res chain seq x y z
N ARG A 1 -51.97 32.51 24.89
CA ARG A 1 -51.71 32.12 23.46
C ARG A 1 -50.33 31.51 23.25
N LEU A 2 -49.30 31.96 23.98
CA LEU A 2 -47.95 31.39 23.89
C LEU A 2 -47.86 29.98 24.50
N ASP A 3 -48.57 29.72 25.58
CA ASP A 3 -48.51 28.44 26.31
C ASP A 3 -49.08 27.25 25.52
N SER A 4 -50.17 27.47 24.76
CA SER A 4 -50.75 26.45 23.89
C SER A 4 -49.83 26.09 22.72
N ARG A 5 -49.10 27.08 22.18
CA ARG A 5 -48.08 26.87 21.14
C ARG A 5 -46.89 26.08 21.69
N VAL A 6 -46.46 26.37 22.91
CA VAL A 6 -45.41 25.61 23.61
C VAL A 6 -45.86 24.16 23.89
N ALA A 7 -47.10 23.95 24.33
CA ALA A 7 -47.66 22.61 24.55
C ALA A 7 -47.74 21.78 23.24
N ALA A 8 -48.18 22.40 22.14
CA ALA A 8 -48.21 21.76 20.82
C ALA A 8 -46.80 21.36 20.32
N LEU A 9 -45.80 22.22 20.52
CA LEU A 9 -44.40 21.91 20.19
C LEU A 9 -43.86 20.77 21.06
N ARG A 10 -44.22 20.71 22.35
CA ARG A 10 -43.85 19.60 23.24
C ARG A 10 -44.47 18.28 22.79
N LEU A 11 -45.75 18.26 22.43
CA LEU A 11 -46.43 17.09 21.87
C LEU A 11 -45.78 16.65 20.54
N GLN A 12 -45.49 17.58 19.63
CA GLN A 12 -44.78 17.30 18.38
C GLN A 12 -43.37 16.72 18.64
N GLY A 13 -42.69 17.22 19.67
CA GLY A 13 -41.40 16.71 20.14
C GLY A 13 -41.47 15.24 20.56
N LEU A 14 -42.53 14.84 21.27
CA LEU A 14 -42.74 13.44 21.68
C LEU A 14 -42.87 12.49 20.48
N PHE A 15 -43.58 12.90 19.42
CA PHE A 15 -43.68 12.12 18.18
C PHE A 15 -42.34 12.00 17.44
N ARG A 16 -41.48 13.02 17.51
CA ARG A 16 -40.11 12.99 16.96
C ARG A 16 -39.16 12.07 17.74
N LEU A 17 -39.43 11.77 19.01
CA LEU A 17 -38.56 10.89 19.81
C LEU A 17 -38.43 9.48 19.22
N ARG A 18 -39.51 8.94 18.62
CA ARG A 18 -39.47 7.60 18.00
C ARG A 18 -38.55 7.57 16.77
N SER A 19 -38.64 8.58 15.90
CA SER A 19 -37.76 8.69 14.73
C SER A 19 -36.32 8.97 15.14
N LEU A 20 -36.09 9.82 16.13
CA LEU A 20 -34.76 10.05 16.72
C LEU A 20 -34.14 8.79 17.32
N ARG A 21 -34.91 8.00 18.08
CA ARG A 21 -34.45 6.70 18.61
C ARG A 21 -34.07 5.73 17.49
N ARG A 22 -34.87 5.64 16.42
CA ARG A 22 -34.55 4.82 15.24
C ARG A 22 -33.25 5.28 14.56
N LEU A 23 -33.09 6.59 14.37
CA LEU A 23 -31.88 7.18 13.80
C LEU A 23 -30.65 6.92 14.67
N LEU A 24 -30.78 7.02 16.00
CA LEU A 24 -29.70 6.71 16.94
C LEU A 24 -29.29 5.23 16.86
N ARG A 25 -30.25 4.30 16.81
CA ARG A 25 -29.96 2.86 16.64
C ARG A 25 -29.22 2.58 15.33
N GLN A 26 -29.72 3.11 14.21
CA GLN A 26 -29.05 2.97 12.90
C GLN A 26 -27.63 3.58 12.90
N ARG A 27 -27.45 4.75 13.54
CA ARG A 27 -26.13 5.37 13.70
C ARG A 27 -25.21 4.50 14.54
N GLN A 28 -25.70 3.94 15.65
CA GLN A 28 -24.93 3.03 16.51
C GLN A 28 -24.50 1.77 15.74
N GLU A 29 -25.39 1.14 14.99
CA GLU A 29 -25.08 -0.02 14.14
C GLU A 29 -24.00 0.29 13.11
N ARG A 30 -24.14 1.41 12.37
CA ARG A 30 -23.13 1.88 11.41
C ARG A 30 -21.77 2.12 12.07
N LEU A 31 -21.76 2.70 13.27
CA LEU A 31 -20.53 2.93 14.02
C LEU A 31 -19.89 1.61 14.49
N ARG A 32 -20.70 0.65 14.95
CA ARG A 32 -20.23 -0.70 15.32
C ARG A 32 -19.59 -1.41 14.12
N GLN A 33 -20.26 -1.42 12.97
CA GLN A 33 -19.71 -2.00 11.74
C GLN A 33 -18.39 -1.31 11.33
N ARG A 34 -18.34 0.02 11.37
CA ARG A 34 -17.10 0.77 11.08
C ARG A 34 -15.97 0.46 12.06
N ARG A 35 -16.26 0.25 13.34
CA ARG A 35 -15.25 -0.14 14.34
C ARG A 35 -14.70 -1.54 14.03
N LEU A 36 -15.57 -2.51 13.80
CA LEU A 36 -15.19 -3.88 13.45
C LEU A 36 -14.33 -3.92 12.18
N LEU A 37 -14.72 -3.21 11.12
CA LEU A 37 -13.91 -3.11 9.90
C LEU A 37 -12.54 -2.46 10.14
N ARG A 38 -12.46 -1.47 11.02
CA ARG A 38 -11.18 -0.83 11.40
C ARG A 38 -10.29 -1.79 12.17
N GLU A 39 -10.85 -2.57 13.10
CA GLU A 39 -10.11 -3.58 13.88
C GLU A 39 -9.55 -4.68 12.96
N LEU A 40 -10.39 -5.26 12.10
CA LEU A 40 -9.96 -6.23 11.09
C LEU A 40 -8.85 -5.66 10.19
N SER A 41 -8.97 -4.39 9.79
CA SER A 41 -7.93 -3.74 8.98
C SER A 41 -6.62 -3.54 9.77
N ARG A 42 -6.70 -3.19 11.05
CA ARG A 42 -5.53 -3.02 11.94
C ARG A 42 -4.80 -4.34 12.13
N GLU A 43 -5.52 -5.42 12.39
CA GLU A 43 -4.94 -6.76 12.52
C GLU A 43 -4.26 -7.20 11.22
N ARG A 44 -4.92 -7.04 10.07
CA ARG A 44 -4.33 -7.32 8.76
C ARG A 44 -3.08 -6.50 8.48
N ARG A 45 -3.04 -5.23 8.92
CA ARG A 45 -1.89 -4.34 8.74
C ARG A 45 -0.74 -4.62 9.71
N ARG A 46 -0.98 -5.32 10.83
CA ARG A 46 0.06 -5.64 11.81
C ARG A 46 1.15 -6.54 11.21
N TRP A 47 0.75 -7.49 10.37
CA TRP A 47 1.63 -8.49 9.76
C TRP A 47 2.14 -8.11 8.37
N ARG A 48 1.53 -7.10 7.73
CA ARG A 48 1.90 -6.68 6.38
C ARG A 48 2.96 -5.58 6.42
N PRO A 49 3.94 -5.60 5.50
CA PRO A 49 4.87 -4.48 5.34
C PRO A 49 4.12 -3.17 5.11
N ARG A 50 4.65 -2.09 5.68
CA ARG A 50 4.10 -0.75 5.51
C ARG A 50 4.59 -0.17 4.19
N ARG A 51 3.81 0.74 3.62
CA ARG A 51 4.21 1.49 2.43
C ARG A 51 4.99 2.72 2.87
N LEU A 52 6.30 2.75 2.57
CA LEU A 52 7.16 3.91 2.85
C LEU A 52 7.15 4.93 1.70
N GLY A 53 7.14 4.46 0.45
CA GLY A 53 7.25 5.30 -0.74
C GLY A 53 6.14 5.06 -1.78
N LYS A 54 6.40 5.53 -3.00
CA LYS A 54 5.47 5.34 -4.13
C LYS A 54 5.28 3.86 -4.46
N THR A 55 6.33 3.07 -4.44
CA THR A 55 6.28 1.64 -4.81
C THR A 55 5.88 0.78 -3.61
N ARG A 56 5.09 -0.27 -3.85
CA ARG A 56 4.71 -1.24 -2.82
C ARG A 56 5.81 -2.29 -2.67
N TYR A 57 5.90 -2.91 -1.48
CA TYR A 57 6.75 -4.07 -1.32
C TYR A 57 6.17 -5.24 -2.11
N GLU A 58 7.04 -5.91 -2.85
CA GLU A 58 6.77 -7.15 -3.56
C GLU A 58 7.66 -8.22 -2.95
N ASP A 59 7.05 -9.34 -2.57
CA ASP A 59 7.79 -10.46 -2.00
C ASP A 59 8.73 -11.08 -3.04
N ALA A 60 9.83 -11.68 -2.57
CA ALA A 60 10.61 -12.52 -3.45
C ALA A 60 9.77 -13.76 -3.79
N GLY A 61 9.73 -14.14 -5.06
CA GLY A 61 9.11 -15.40 -5.47
C GLY A 61 9.83 -16.59 -4.83
N PRO A 62 9.21 -17.78 -4.83
CA PRO A 62 9.89 -18.98 -4.36
C PRO A 62 11.08 -19.30 -5.27
N GLU A 63 12.25 -19.49 -4.65
CA GLU A 63 13.46 -19.99 -5.30
C GLU A 63 13.50 -21.51 -5.05
N VAL A 64 12.85 -22.27 -5.92
CA VAL A 64 12.69 -23.74 -5.80
C VAL A 64 12.95 -24.43 -7.13
N GLN A 65 13.62 -25.59 -7.07
CA GLN A 65 13.82 -26.47 -8.21
C GLN A 65 12.56 -27.27 -8.52
N LEU A 66 12.32 -27.48 -9.82
CA LEU A 66 11.33 -28.45 -10.27
C LEU A 66 11.91 -29.86 -10.18
N ARG A 67 11.03 -30.88 -10.15
CA ARG A 67 11.43 -32.29 -10.00
C ARG A 67 12.39 -32.76 -11.09
N GLU A 68 12.24 -32.24 -12.30
CA GLU A 68 13.06 -32.57 -13.47
C GLU A 68 14.45 -31.91 -13.41
N GLU A 69 14.56 -30.79 -12.68
CA GLU A 69 15.81 -30.03 -12.52
C GLU A 69 16.59 -30.47 -11.28
N LEU A 70 15.95 -31.21 -10.37
CA LEU A 70 16.55 -31.66 -9.12
C LEU A 70 17.57 -32.78 -9.43
N PRO A 71 18.85 -32.60 -9.08
CA PRO A 71 19.85 -33.63 -9.28
C PRO A 71 19.68 -34.79 -8.29
N GLU A 72 20.07 -35.99 -8.71
CA GLU A 72 20.03 -37.20 -7.89
C GLU A 72 20.99 -37.15 -6.68
N CYS A 73 22.01 -36.29 -6.72
CA CYS A 73 22.98 -36.14 -5.63
C CYS A 73 23.24 -34.68 -5.23
N LEU A 74 23.46 -34.47 -3.93
CA LEU A 74 23.71 -33.13 -3.35
C LEU A 74 25.01 -32.48 -3.83
N ARG A 75 25.98 -33.28 -4.31
CA ARG A 75 27.26 -32.75 -4.83
C ARG A 75 27.13 -32.09 -6.19
N SER A 76 26.16 -32.51 -7.01
CA SER A 76 25.86 -31.86 -8.29
C SER A 76 24.81 -30.77 -8.17
N LEU A 77 24.24 -30.57 -6.97
CA LEU A 77 23.28 -29.51 -6.70
C LEU A 77 23.90 -28.13 -6.86
N ARG A 78 23.33 -27.35 -7.79
CA ARG A 78 23.66 -25.93 -7.90
C ARG A 78 22.89 -25.17 -6.82
N PRO A 79 23.56 -24.36 -6.00
CA PRO A 79 22.87 -23.54 -5.01
C PRO A 79 21.98 -22.52 -5.72
N GLU A 80 20.76 -22.38 -5.23
CA GLU A 80 19.80 -21.43 -5.77
C GLU A 80 19.83 -20.11 -5.03
N GLY A 81 19.33 -19.09 -5.70
CA GLY A 81 19.07 -17.81 -5.09
C GLY A 81 20.27 -16.89 -4.97
N ASN A 82 20.01 -15.72 -4.38
CA ASN A 82 21.04 -14.73 -4.12
C ASN A 82 20.86 -14.12 -2.73
N VAL A 83 21.78 -14.45 -1.83
CA VAL A 83 21.76 -13.99 -0.44
C VAL A 83 21.66 -12.46 -0.34
N LEU A 84 22.33 -11.70 -1.20
CA LEU A 84 22.26 -10.24 -1.17
C LEU A 84 20.86 -9.74 -1.55
N ARG A 85 20.20 -10.39 -2.51
CA ARG A 85 18.83 -10.09 -2.91
C ARG A 85 17.87 -10.37 -1.76
N ASP A 86 18.03 -11.48 -1.06
CA ASP A 86 17.20 -11.85 0.08
C ASP A 86 17.36 -10.90 1.25
N ARG A 87 18.60 -10.53 1.58
CA ARG A 87 18.89 -9.55 2.63
C ARG A 87 18.29 -8.18 2.28
N PHE A 88 18.41 -7.75 1.02
CA PHE A 88 17.79 -6.51 0.56
C PHE A 88 16.26 -6.55 0.65
N LYS A 89 15.62 -7.64 0.21
CA LYS A 89 14.16 -7.84 0.34
C LYS A 89 13.72 -7.93 1.81
N SER A 90 14.51 -8.54 2.67
CA SER A 90 14.27 -8.59 4.12
C SER A 90 14.33 -7.21 4.77
N LEU A 91 15.29 -6.36 4.37
CA LEU A 91 15.35 -4.96 4.82
C LEU A 91 14.12 -4.17 4.37
N GLN A 92 13.63 -4.40 3.16
CA GLN A 92 12.39 -3.81 2.68
C GLN A 92 11.16 -4.30 3.45
N ARG A 93 11.04 -5.61 3.69
CA ARG A 93 9.94 -6.22 4.45
C ARG A 93 9.83 -5.67 5.88
N ARG A 94 11.00 -5.42 6.50
CA ARG A 94 11.10 -4.80 7.83
C ARG A 94 10.87 -3.28 7.83
N ASN A 95 10.64 -2.68 6.66
CA ASN A 95 10.48 -1.22 6.49
C ASN A 95 11.73 -0.42 6.91
N LEU A 96 12.94 -0.98 6.79
CA LEU A 96 14.19 -0.23 6.99
C LEU A 96 14.60 0.52 5.70
N ILE A 97 14.32 -0.10 4.55
CA ILE A 97 14.60 0.47 3.23
C ILE A 97 13.30 0.50 2.44
N GLU A 98 13.05 1.59 1.72
CA GLU A 98 11.89 1.64 0.83
C GLU A 98 12.08 0.77 -0.43
N PRO A 99 11.01 0.09 -0.89
CA PRO A 99 10.97 -0.46 -2.23
C PRO A 99 11.11 0.67 -3.27
N ARG A 100 12.14 0.59 -4.12
CA ARG A 100 12.40 1.57 -5.18
C ARG A 100 12.88 0.87 -6.45
N GLU A 101 12.52 1.44 -7.59
CA GLU A 101 13.10 1.06 -8.87
C GLU A 101 14.43 1.78 -9.09
N ARG A 102 15.35 1.14 -9.82
CA ARG A 102 16.60 1.79 -10.19
C ARG A 102 16.30 2.98 -11.10
N ALA A 103 16.80 4.15 -10.71
CA ALA A 103 16.70 5.34 -11.54
C ALA A 103 17.41 5.10 -12.88
N LYS A 104 16.66 5.25 -13.98
CA LYS A 104 17.22 5.19 -15.33
C LYS A 104 17.82 6.55 -15.65
N PHE A 105 19.10 6.59 -15.99
CA PHE A 105 19.76 7.79 -16.49
C PHE A 105 19.35 8.01 -17.95
N LYS A 106 18.17 8.59 -18.16
CA LYS A 106 17.70 9.00 -19.48
C LYS A 106 17.75 10.52 -19.59
N ARG A 107 18.40 11.02 -20.65
CA ARG A 107 18.38 12.45 -20.96
C ARG A 107 17.00 12.83 -21.46
N ARG A 108 16.47 13.96 -21.01
CA ARG A 108 15.19 14.50 -21.50
C ARG A 108 15.30 14.96 -22.96
N TYR A 109 16.46 15.48 -23.35
CA TYR A 109 16.72 16.05 -24.67
C TYR A 109 17.85 15.31 -25.38
N ARG A 110 17.77 15.28 -26.72
CA ARG A 110 18.82 14.73 -27.57
C ARG A 110 20.08 15.59 -27.46
N VAL A 111 21.24 14.96 -27.26
CA VAL A 111 22.52 15.66 -27.34
C VAL A 111 22.78 16.00 -28.79
N LYS A 112 23.02 17.29 -29.07
CA LYS A 112 23.47 17.76 -30.38
C LYS A 112 24.99 17.61 -30.41
N TYR A 113 25.49 16.75 -31.30
CA TYR A 113 26.91 16.69 -31.59
C TYR A 113 27.22 17.77 -32.61
N VAL A 114 28.26 18.55 -32.33
CA VAL A 114 28.77 19.59 -33.21
C VAL A 114 30.27 19.36 -33.33
N GLU A 115 30.78 19.45 -34.55
CA GLU A 115 32.22 19.36 -34.80
C GLU A 115 32.94 20.55 -34.16
N LYS A 116 34.13 20.29 -33.61
CA LYS A 116 34.95 21.37 -33.07
C LYS A 116 35.46 22.24 -34.22
N ARG A 117 35.51 23.56 -34.01
CA ARG A 117 35.91 24.55 -35.03
C ARG A 117 37.26 24.23 -35.67
N ALA A 118 38.24 23.85 -34.86
CA ALA A 118 39.59 23.49 -35.32
C ALA A 118 39.62 22.31 -36.32
N PHE A 119 38.65 21.39 -36.26
CA PHE A 119 38.57 20.29 -37.22
C PHE A 119 37.91 20.73 -38.53
N ARG A 120 36.89 21.60 -38.43
CA ARG A 120 36.18 22.15 -39.59
C ARG A 120 37.06 23.03 -40.49
N GLU A 121 38.11 23.65 -39.95
CA GLU A 121 39.04 24.50 -40.72
C GLU A 121 40.09 23.70 -41.51
N VAL A 122 40.29 22.43 -41.14
CA VAL A 122 41.30 21.54 -41.76
C VAL A 122 40.70 20.65 -42.86
N THR A 123 39.37 20.57 -42.94
CA THR A 123 38.62 19.74 -43.91
C THR A 123 37.92 20.62 -44.93
#